data_AF-A0A7X3QLZ0-F1
#
_entry.id   AF-A0A7X3QLZ0-F1
#
_cell.length_a   1.000
_cell.length_b   1.000
_cell.length_c   1.000
_cell.angle_alpha   90.00
_cell.angle_beta   90.00
_cell.angle_gamma   90.00
#
_symmetry.space_group_name_H-M   'P 1'
#
loop_
_entity.id
_entity.type
_entity.pdbx_description
1 polymer ?
#
loop_
_entity_poly.entity_id
_entity_poly.type
_entity_poly.pdbx_seq_one_letter_code
_entity_poly.pdbx_strand_id
1 'polypeptide(L)'
;MTTTQTDHLERLDQAVRRAIDDGSLGTPRFARFVAHSPLSGLTTITANRLADMSEGWFGKPCASRSTRRDPTGVSVTDLLKWPDGQGALIVVSSTSQATGASVDLMLLGSRGVLYHEA
;
A
#
# COMPACT_ATOMS: atom_id res chain seq x y z
N MET A 1 5.12 9.23 -11.29
CA MET A 1 5.00 7.76 -11.47
C MET A 1 5.18 7.46 -12.95
N THR A 2 5.86 6.37 -13.30
CA THR A 2 6.00 5.90 -14.69
C THR A 2 4.82 4.99 -15.05
N THR A 3 4.48 4.88 -16.34
CA THR A 3 3.35 4.05 -16.82
C THR A 3 3.44 2.60 -16.33
N THR A 4 4.63 1.99 -16.40
CA THR A 4 4.88 0.61 -15.96
C THR A 4 4.59 0.39 -14.46
N GLN A 5 4.87 1.38 -13.61
CA GLN A 5 4.60 1.30 -12.18
C GLN A 5 3.11 1.36 -11.88
N THR A 6 2.37 2.19 -12.61
CA THR A 6 0.91 2.28 -12.52
C THR A 6 0.26 0.95 -12.91
N ASP A 7 0.68 0.36 -14.03
CA ASP A 7 0.15 -0.92 -14.52
C ASP A 7 0.42 -2.09 -13.55
N HIS A 8 1.51 -2.03 -12.78
CA HIS A 8 1.81 -3.03 -11.76
C HIS A 8 0.89 -2.91 -10.55
N LEU A 9 0.70 -1.68 -10.04
CA LEU A 9 -0.21 -1.42 -8.92
C LEU A 9 -1.66 -1.77 -9.25
N GLU A 10 -2.11 -1.52 -10.48
CA GLU A 10 -3.44 -1.90 -10.94
C GLU A 10 -3.65 -3.41 -10.98
N ARG A 11 -2.64 -4.17 -11.43
CA ARG A 11 -2.68 -5.64 -11.39
C ARG A 11 -2.71 -6.17 -9.95
N LEU A 12 -1.93 -5.56 -9.06
CA LEU A 12 -1.95 -5.92 -7.64
C LEU A 12 -3.33 -5.62 -7.01
N ASP A 13 -3.90 -4.44 -7.29
CA ASP A 13 -5.25 -4.07 -6.84
C ASP A 13 -6.30 -5.09 -7.31
N GLN A 14 -6.26 -5.46 -8.60
CA GLN A 14 -7.17 -6.45 -9.16
C GLN A 14 -7.02 -7.84 -8.51
N ALA A 15 -5.79 -8.28 -8.26
CA ALA A 15 -5.55 -9.57 -7.61
C ALA A 15 -6.09 -9.59 -6.18
N VAL A 16 -5.87 -8.51 -5.42
CA VAL A 16 -6.41 -8.35 -4.06
C VAL A 16 -7.94 -8.34 -4.07
N ARG A 17 -8.55 -7.57 -4.97
CA ARG A 17 -10.01 -7.52 -5.10
C ARG A 17 -10.61 -8.90 -5.38
N ARG A 18 -10.02 -9.67 -6.28
CA ARG A 18 -10.48 -11.05 -6.54
C ARG A 18 -10.45 -11.93 -5.29
N ALA A 19 -9.38 -11.84 -4.49
CA ALA A 19 -9.25 -12.60 -3.24
C ALA A 19 -10.23 -12.14 -2.14
N ILE A 20 -10.66 -10.87 -2.19
CA ILE A 20 -11.74 -10.36 -1.32
C ILE A 20 -13.09 -10.88 -1.81
N ASP A 21 -13.35 -10.77 -3.11
CA ASP A 21 -14.63 -11.09 -3.75
C ASP A 21 -14.94 -12.59 -3.73
N ASP A 22 -13.93 -13.45 -3.93
CA ASP A 22 -14.07 -14.91 -3.81
C ASP A 22 -14.13 -15.40 -2.35
N GLY A 23 -13.90 -14.48 -1.40
CA GLY A 23 -14.00 -14.72 0.04
C GLY A 23 -12.82 -15.48 0.64
N SER A 24 -11.78 -15.79 -0.11
CA SER A 24 -10.58 -16.48 0.37
C SER A 24 -9.88 -15.72 1.50
N LEU A 25 -9.92 -14.39 1.46
CA LEU A 25 -9.32 -13.54 2.48
C LEU A 25 -10.27 -13.25 3.66
N GLY A 26 -11.58 -13.41 3.48
CA GLY A 26 -12.58 -12.91 4.42
C GLY A 26 -12.63 -11.38 4.46
N THR A 27 -12.98 -10.81 5.62
CA THR A 27 -13.00 -9.34 5.80
C THR A 27 -11.57 -8.84 5.96
N PRO A 28 -11.06 -7.94 5.09
CA PRO A 28 -9.73 -7.37 5.26
C PRO A 28 -9.61 -6.60 6.57
N ARG A 29 -8.47 -6.77 7.26
CA ARG A 29 -8.21 -6.20 8.60
C ARG A 29 -6.95 -5.36 8.65
N PHE A 30 -5.90 -5.75 7.94
CA PHE A 30 -4.65 -5.01 8.00
C PHE A 30 -3.84 -5.14 6.71
N ALA A 31 -3.32 -4.03 6.20
CA ALA A 31 -2.40 -4.00 5.07
C ALA A 31 -1.02 -3.50 5.50
N ARG A 32 0.04 -4.14 5.01
CA ARG A 32 1.42 -3.63 5.11
C ARG A 32 1.98 -3.51 3.71
N PHE A 33 2.44 -2.31 3.38
CA PHE A 33 3.16 -2.05 2.15
C PHE A 33 4.60 -1.66 2.46
N VAL A 34 5.54 -2.25 1.74
CA VAL A 34 6.92 -1.76 1.64
C VAL A 34 7.17 -1.50 0.18
N ALA A 35 7.36 -0.23 -0.17
CA ALA A 35 7.50 0.20 -1.55
C ALA A 35 8.80 0.96 -1.76
N HIS A 36 9.39 0.72 -2.92
CA HIS A 36 10.52 1.48 -3.42
C HIS A 36 10.06 2.34 -4.58
N SER A 37 10.35 3.63 -4.49
CA SER A 37 10.10 4.62 -5.54
C SER A 37 11.43 4.99 -6.20
N PRO A 38 11.51 5.02 -7.55
CA PRO A 38 12.75 5.29 -8.26
C PRO A 38 13.20 6.76 -8.12
N LEU A 39 12.32 7.66 -7.66
CA LEU A 39 12.59 9.08 -7.49
C LEU A 39 12.12 9.55 -6.11
N SER A 40 12.95 10.31 -5.40
CA SER A 40 12.65 10.82 -4.06
C SER A 40 11.40 11.70 -3.98
N GLY A 41 11.11 12.47 -5.05
CA GLY A 41 9.89 13.28 -5.13
C GLY A 41 8.59 12.49 -5.26
N LEU A 42 8.64 11.17 -5.48
CA LEU A 42 7.46 10.34 -5.71
C LEU A 42 7.02 9.52 -4.48
N THR A 43 7.77 9.55 -3.39
CA THR A 43 7.47 8.77 -2.17
C THR A 43 6.08 9.08 -1.61
N THR A 44 5.72 10.35 -1.55
CA THR A 44 4.40 10.80 -1.06
C THR A 44 3.26 10.42 -2.00
N ILE A 45 3.46 10.57 -3.31
CA ILE A 45 2.45 10.22 -4.31
C ILE A 45 2.19 8.70 -4.27
N THR A 46 3.25 7.91 -4.16
CA THR A 46 3.15 6.46 -4.02
C THR A 46 2.41 6.09 -2.73
N ALA A 47 2.75 6.73 -1.60
CA ALA A 47 2.08 6.46 -0.32
C ALA A 47 0.57 6.78 -0.38
N ASN A 48 0.20 7.90 -1.00
CA ASN A 48 -1.21 8.25 -1.21
C ASN A 48 -1.94 7.22 -2.07
N ARG A 49 -1.32 6.76 -3.17
CA ARG A 49 -1.95 5.74 -4.03
C ARG A 49 -2.20 4.44 -3.29
N LEU A 50 -1.27 3.99 -2.44
CA LEU A 50 -1.42 2.79 -1.63
C LEU A 50 -2.47 2.97 -0.52
N ALA A 51 -2.63 4.20 0.01
CA ALA A 51 -3.71 4.54 0.92
C ALA A 51 -5.08 4.47 0.23
N ASP A 52 -5.19 5.00 -0.99
CA ASP A 52 -6.43 4.95 -1.79
C ASP A 52 -6.83 3.49 -2.11
N MET A 53 -5.86 2.63 -2.44
CA MET A 53 -6.09 1.20 -2.61
C MET A 53 -6.64 0.56 -1.33
N SER A 54 -6.03 0.86 -0.19
CA SER A 54 -6.45 0.34 1.12
C SER A 54 -7.88 0.78 1.47
N GLU A 55 -8.21 2.05 1.22
CA GLU A 55 -9.56 2.58 1.39
C GLU A 55 -10.58 1.84 0.50
N GLY A 56 -10.22 1.55 -0.75
CA GLY A 56 -11.03 0.74 -1.66
C GLY A 56 -11.26 -0.70 -1.17
N TRP A 57 -10.28 -1.31 -0.51
CA TRP A 57 -10.41 -2.67 0.04
C TRP A 57 -11.19 -2.72 1.35
N PHE A 58 -11.05 -1.70 2.20
CA PHE A 58 -11.77 -1.61 3.47
C PHE A 58 -13.19 -1.04 3.31
N GLY A 59 -13.50 -0.44 2.16
CA GLY A 59 -14.84 0.01 1.80
C GLY A 59 -15.34 1.22 2.59
N LYS A 60 -14.45 1.93 3.28
CA LYS A 60 -14.77 3.10 4.12
C LYS A 60 -13.64 4.12 4.04
N PRO A 61 -13.92 5.41 4.25
CA PRO A 61 -12.88 6.41 4.31
C PRO A 61 -11.94 6.20 5.49
N CYS A 62 -10.66 6.50 5.31
CA CYS A 62 -9.67 6.51 6.38
C CYS A 62 -10.09 7.50 7.49
N ALA A 63 -10.10 7.03 8.75
CA ALA A 63 -10.50 7.85 9.89
C ALA A 63 -9.34 8.67 10.46
N SER A 64 -8.11 8.14 10.42
CA SER A 64 -6.93 8.86 10.89
C SER A 64 -5.67 8.39 10.17
N ARG A 65 -4.76 9.32 9.93
CA ARG A 65 -3.46 9.09 9.30
C ARG A 65 -2.37 9.76 10.12
N SER A 66 -1.38 9.00 10.55
CA SER A 66 -0.15 9.50 11.15
C SER A 66 0.99 9.33 10.16
N THR A 67 1.59 10.43 9.74
CA THR A 67 2.67 10.45 8.75
C THR A 67 3.99 10.82 9.40
N ARG A 68 5.03 10.01 9.16
CA ARG A 68 6.42 10.35 9.44
C ARG A 68 7.16 10.51 8.12
N ARG A 69 7.80 11.66 7.94
CA ARG A 69 8.60 11.97 6.75
C ARG A 69 10.04 12.11 7.16
N ASP A 70 10.93 11.57 6.34
CA ASP A 70 12.34 11.92 6.42
C ASP A 70 12.54 13.36 5.90
N PRO A 71 13.35 14.21 6.57
CA PRO A 71 13.57 15.60 6.16
C PRO A 71 14.14 15.76 4.75
N THR A 72 14.84 14.75 4.23
CA THR A 72 15.41 14.76 2.87
C THR A 72 14.40 14.28 1.81
N GLY A 73 13.18 13.90 2.22
CA GLY A 73 12.12 13.43 1.33
C GLY A 73 12.33 11.99 0.81
N VAL A 74 13.37 11.33 1.30
CA VAL A 74 13.79 10.00 0.82
C VAL A 74 12.84 8.91 1.29
N SER A 75 12.14 9.09 2.40
CA SER A 75 11.16 8.12 2.90
C SER A 75 9.92 8.76 3.51
N VAL A 76 8.80 8.07 3.37
CA VAL A 76 7.52 8.35 4.02
C VAL A 76 7.03 7.07 4.68
N THR A 77 6.62 7.18 5.94
CA THR A 77 5.89 6.14 6.65
C THR A 77 4.52 6.68 7.05
N ASP A 78 3.45 6.00 6.64
CA ASP A 78 2.10 6.27 7.09
C ASP A 78 1.57 5.11 7.93
N LEU A 79 0.94 5.45 9.05
CA LEU A 79 0.04 4.56 9.78
C LEU A 79 -1.39 5.09 9.64
N LEU A 80 -2.24 4.31 8.97
CA LEU A 80 -3.65 4.65 8.72
C LEU A 80 -4.55 3.75 9.56
N LYS A 81 -5.68 4.30 10.04
CA LYS A 81 -6.71 3.56 10.77
C LYS A 81 -8.11 3.89 10.25
N TRP A 82 -8.95 2.88 10.20
CA TRP A 82 -10.35 2.96 9.79
C TRP A 82 -11.31 2.79 10.98
N PRO A 83 -12.58 3.22 10.86
CA PRO A 83 -13.54 3.22 11.96
C PRO A 83 -13.79 1.86 12.62
N ASP A 84 -13.72 0.75 11.86
CA ASP A 84 -14.00 -0.59 12.40
C ASP A 84 -12.71 -1.33 12.85
N GLY A 85 -11.63 -0.59 13.04
CA GLY A 85 -10.36 -1.11 13.54
C GLY A 85 -9.43 -1.67 12.46
N GLN A 86 -9.76 -1.57 11.17
CA GLN A 86 -8.79 -1.87 10.12
C GLN A 86 -7.63 -0.88 10.14
N GLY A 87 -6.46 -1.30 9.67
CA GLY A 87 -5.30 -0.43 9.58
C GLY A 87 -4.42 -0.70 8.38
N ALA A 88 -3.59 0.28 8.03
CA ALA A 88 -2.53 0.10 7.05
C ALA A 88 -1.22 0.71 7.54
N LEU A 89 -0.12 -0.02 7.36
CA LEU A 89 1.24 0.51 7.48
C LEU A 89 1.83 0.64 6.09
N ILE A 90 2.14 1.85 5.66
CA ILE A 90 2.72 2.13 4.35
C ILE A 90 4.12 2.68 4.58
N VAL A 91 5.14 2.00 4.07
CA VAL A 91 6.52 2.49 4.07
C VAL A 91 6.94 2.65 2.62
N VAL A 92 7.20 3.88 2.20
CA VAL A 92 7.76 4.17 0.89
C VAL A 92 9.13 4.79 1.07
N SER A 93 10.13 4.21 0.42
CA SER A 93 11.47 4.79 0.36
C SER A 93 11.89 5.00 -1.08
N SER A 94 12.87 5.86 -1.28
CA SER A 94 13.58 6.03 -2.54
C SER A 94 15.06 5.83 -2.28
N THR A 95 15.79 5.27 -3.23
CA THR A 95 17.25 5.25 -3.18
C THR A 95 17.77 5.56 -4.57
N SER A 96 18.92 6.23 -4.67
CA SER A 96 19.56 6.50 -5.96
C SER A 96 20.10 5.23 -6.65
N GLN A 97 20.06 4.08 -5.97
CA GLN A 97 20.59 2.79 -6.45
C GLN A 97 19.49 1.78 -6.82
N ALA A 98 18.21 2.06 -6.54
CA ALA A 98 17.12 1.15 -6.87
C ALA A 98 16.87 1.12 -8.39
N THR A 99 16.95 -0.07 -8.99
CA THR A 99 16.81 -0.31 -10.44
C THR A 99 15.37 -0.26 -10.95
N GLY A 100 14.38 0.00 -10.09
CA GLY A 100 12.98 0.06 -10.47
C GLY A 100 12.06 0.39 -9.30
N ALA A 101 10.79 0.64 -9.61
CA ALA A 101 9.74 0.70 -8.60
C ALA A 101 9.35 -0.73 -8.20
N SER A 102 9.23 -0.99 -6.89
CA SER A 102 8.71 -2.26 -6.37
C SER A 102 7.75 -2.02 -5.21
N VAL A 103 6.86 -2.97 -4.98
CA VAL A 103 5.89 -2.93 -3.88
C VAL A 103 5.68 -4.35 -3.36
N ASP A 104 6.05 -4.55 -2.10
CA ASP A 104 5.67 -5.73 -1.34
C ASP A 104 4.37 -5.45 -0.60
N LEU A 105 3.49 -6.43 -0.56
CA LEU A 105 2.22 -6.38 0.14
C LEU A 105 2.07 -7.59 1.06
N MET A 106 1.68 -7.32 2.30
CA MET A 106 1.02 -8.29 3.16
C MET A 106 -0.38 -7.76 3.48
N LEU A 107 -1.41 -8.54 3.18
CA LEU A 107 -2.79 -8.22 3.51
C LEU A 107 -3.39 -9.32 4.37
N LEU A 108 -3.74 -8.99 5.61
CA LEU A 108 -4.42 -9.86 6.55
C LEU A 108 -5.92 -9.64 6.47
N GLY A 109 -6.68 -10.71 6.29
CA GLY A 109 -8.12 -10.74 6.50
C GLY A 109 -8.53 -11.75 7.56
N SER A 110 -9.83 -11.83 7.83
CA SER A 110 -10.37 -12.69 8.89
C SER A 110 -10.27 -14.19 8.60
N ARG A 111 -10.00 -14.59 7.36
CA ARG A 111 -9.95 -16.00 6.94
C ARG A 111 -8.65 -16.39 6.24
N GLY A 112 -7.73 -15.45 6.04
CA GLY A 112 -6.47 -15.73 5.36
C GLY A 112 -5.53 -14.53 5.30
N VAL A 113 -4.39 -14.76 4.67
CA VAL A 113 -3.39 -13.72 4.36
C VAL A 113 -3.00 -13.82 2.91
N LEU A 114 -2.83 -12.67 2.25
CA LEU A 114 -2.21 -12.54 0.94
C LEU A 114 -0.82 -11.94 1.10
N TYR A 115 0.17 -12.55 0.45
CA TYR A 115 1.52 -12.03 0.32
C TYR A 115 1.85 -11.80 -1.15
N HIS A 116 2.51 -10.70 -1.43
CA HIS A 116 3.10 -10.37 -2.72
C HIS A 116 4.47 -9.73 -2.47
N GLU A 117 5.44 -10.11 -3.28
CA GLU A 117 6.84 -9.65 -3.25
C GLU A 117 7.26 -9.30 -4.68
N ALA A 118 7.94 -8.17 -4.87
CA ALA A 118 8.30 -7.64 -6.19
C ALA A 118 9.77 -7.24 -6.32
#